data_AF-A0A2G9Z9D2-F1
#
_entry.id   AF-A0A2G9Z9D2-F1
#
_cell.length_a   1.000
_cell.length_b   1.000
_cell.length_c   1.000
_cell.angle_alpha   90.00
_cell.angle_beta   90.00
_cell.angle_gamma   90.00
#
_symmetry.space_group_name_H-M   'P 1'
#
loop_
_entity.id
_entity.type
_entity.pdbx_description
1 polymer ?
#
loop_
_entity_poly.entity_id
_entity_poly.type
_entity_poly.pdbx_seq_one_letter_code
_entity_poly.pdbx_strand_id
1 'polypeptide(L)'
;MVNVSRTQFEKALRRKVWQRLWKMAKESPSEQALAENLAVLLTPSEIAVLEKRLAIPILLAEGMSYREIGRTIDASSDTISFVKHRLVRMPRTPRRYTPLRTPHKKRNILLSPPHMGRGRWRWLNDLSR
;
A
#
# COMPACT_ATOMS: atom_id res chain seq x y z
N MET A 1 3.27 -0.08 -12.20
CA MET A 1 1.87 0.28 -12.56
C MET A 1 1.90 0.98 -13.90
N VAL A 2 1.00 0.63 -14.82
CA VAL A 2 0.89 1.32 -16.12
C VAL A 2 0.23 2.68 -15.90
N ASN A 3 0.83 3.75 -16.43
CA ASN A 3 0.24 5.09 -16.39
C ASN A 3 -0.85 5.19 -17.45
N VAL A 4 -2.11 5.15 -17.01
CA VAL A 4 -3.29 5.33 -17.89
C VAL A 4 -3.86 6.73 -17.68
N SER A 5 -4.04 7.49 -18.76
CA SER A 5 -4.63 8.83 -18.72
C SER A 5 -6.09 8.78 -18.26
N ARG A 6 -6.41 9.47 -17.17
CA ARG A 6 -7.77 9.51 -16.60
C ARG A 6 -8.60 10.72 -17.03
N THR A 7 -7.99 11.67 -17.73
CA THR A 7 -8.54 13.00 -18.01
C THR A 7 -9.56 13.02 -19.14
N GLN A 8 -9.47 12.09 -20.09
CA GLN A 8 -10.30 12.07 -21.30
C GLN A 8 -11.52 11.14 -21.21
N PHE A 9 -11.82 10.58 -20.03
CA PHE A 9 -12.89 9.60 -19.89
C PHE A 9 -14.17 10.24 -19.31
N GLU A 10 -15.16 10.46 -20.18
CA GLU A 10 -16.42 11.10 -19.81
C GLU A 10 -17.13 10.35 -18.68
N LYS A 11 -17.61 11.09 -17.67
CA LYS A 11 -18.24 10.50 -16.46
C LYS A 11 -19.47 9.65 -16.78
N ALA A 12 -20.27 10.05 -17.77
CA ALA A 12 -21.46 9.32 -18.18
C ALA A 12 -21.11 7.98 -18.83
N LEU A 13 -20.13 7.99 -19.75
CA LEU A 13 -19.60 6.78 -20.37
C LEU A 13 -19.02 5.83 -19.31
N ARG A 14 -18.28 6.35 -18.35
CA ARG A 14 -17.72 5.56 -17.24
C ARG A 14 -18.79 4.83 -16.44
N ARG A 15 -19.92 5.48 -16.14
CA ARG A 15 -21.04 4.83 -15.43
C ARG A 15 -21.65 3.69 -16.26
N LYS A 16 -21.86 3.91 -17.56
CA LYS A 16 -22.39 2.87 -18.46
C LYS A 16 -21.46 1.65 -18.52
N VAL A 17 -20.15 1.87 -18.60
CA VAL A 17 -19.15 0.77 -18.60
C VAL A 17 -19.23 -0.04 -17.29
N TRP A 18 -19.29 0.62 -16.14
CA TRP A 18 -19.43 -0.08 -14.86
C TRP A 18 -20.73 -0.84 -14.73
N GLN A 19 -21.85 -0.28 -15.21
CA GLN A 19 -23.12 -0.98 -15.23
C GLN A 19 -23.07 -2.23 -16.11
N ARG A 20 -22.42 -2.14 -17.28
CA ARG A 20 -22.26 -3.29 -18.18
C ARG A 20 -21.44 -4.40 -17.54
N LEU A 21 -20.31 -4.05 -16.91
CA LEU A 21 -19.47 -5.01 -16.20
C LEU A 21 -20.21 -5.66 -15.03
N TRP A 22 -20.97 -4.88 -14.25
CA TRP A 22 -21.79 -5.41 -13.16
C TRP A 22 -22.90 -6.34 -13.63
N LYS A 23 -23.51 -6.02 -14.77
CA LYS A 23 -24.53 -6.86 -15.40
C LYS A 23 -23.94 -8.19 -15.87
N MET A 24 -22.78 -8.17 -16.53
CA MET A 24 -22.06 -9.40 -16.90
C MET A 24 -21.74 -10.26 -15.67
N ALA A 25 -21.30 -9.64 -14.58
CA ALA A 25 -20.99 -10.37 -13.35
C ALA A 25 -22.24 -11.03 -12.73
N LYS A 26 -23.40 -10.37 -12.79
CA LYS A 26 -24.68 -10.91 -12.29
C LYS A 26 -25.29 -11.98 -13.16
N GLU A 27 -25.12 -11.88 -14.48
CA GLU A 27 -25.69 -12.82 -15.45
C GLU A 27 -24.83 -14.08 -15.62
N SER A 28 -23.63 -14.10 -15.05
CA SER A 28 -22.74 -15.26 -15.09
C SER A 28 -23.30 -16.38 -14.18
N PRO A 29 -23.66 -17.55 -14.73
CA PRO A 29 -24.32 -18.63 -13.97
C PRO A 29 -23.37 -19.42 -13.07
N SER A 30 -22.05 -19.30 -13.27
CA SER A 30 -21.02 -19.99 -12.50
C SER A 30 -19.77 -19.14 -12.35
N GLU A 31 -18.95 -19.47 -11.34
CA GLU A 31 -17.66 -18.81 -11.11
C GLU A 31 -16.69 -18.98 -12.29
N GLN A 32 -16.74 -20.14 -12.96
CA GLN A 32 -15.96 -20.41 -14.17
C GLN A 32 -16.42 -19.53 -15.34
N ALA A 33 -17.72 -19.39 -15.57
CA ALA A 33 -18.25 -18.52 -16.61
C ALA A 33 -17.89 -17.05 -16.36
N LEU A 34 -17.84 -16.62 -15.08
CA LEU A 34 -17.36 -15.29 -14.72
C LEU A 34 -15.88 -15.10 -15.07
N ALA A 35 -15.03 -16.09 -14.77
CA ALA A 35 -13.61 -16.05 -15.09
C ALA A 35 -13.37 -15.99 -16.62
N GLU A 36 -14.10 -16.78 -17.40
CA GLU A 36 -14.06 -16.74 -18.87
C GLU A 36 -14.49 -15.36 -19.40
N ASN A 37 -15.58 -14.81 -18.87
CA ASN A 37 -16.05 -13.47 -19.23
C ASN A 37 -15.02 -12.37 -18.91
N LEU A 38 -14.29 -12.50 -17.79
CA LEU A 38 -13.21 -11.57 -17.44
C LEU A 38 -11.99 -11.76 -18.35
N ALA A 39 -11.69 -12.97 -18.79
CA ALA A 39 -10.59 -13.26 -19.71
C ALA A 39 -10.76 -12.64 -21.10
N VAL A 40 -12.00 -12.36 -21.52
CA VAL A 40 -12.28 -11.60 -22.74
C VAL A 40 -11.91 -10.12 -22.60
N LEU A 41 -12.00 -9.57 -21.38
CA LEU A 41 -11.82 -8.14 -21.11
C LEU A 41 -10.43 -7.76 -20.62
N LEU A 42 -9.75 -8.69 -19.94
CA LEU A 42 -8.49 -8.47 -19.26
C LEU A 42 -7.41 -9.39 -19.83
N THR A 43 -6.19 -8.88 -19.87
CA THR A 43 -5.03 -9.72 -20.19
C THR A 43 -4.75 -10.72 -19.04
N PRO A 44 -4.12 -11.87 -19.31
CA PRO A 44 -3.75 -12.84 -18.27
C PRO A 44 -2.95 -12.21 -17.13
N SER A 45 -2.07 -11.25 -17.45
CA SER A 45 -1.33 -10.48 -16.45
C SER A 45 -2.21 -9.60 -15.56
N GLU A 46 -3.24 -8.97 -16.12
CA GLU A 46 -4.16 -8.12 -15.35
C GLU A 46 -5.06 -8.96 -14.44
N ILE A 47 -5.47 -10.14 -14.90
CA ILE A 47 -6.21 -11.12 -14.10
C ILE A 47 -5.36 -11.57 -12.91
N ALA A 48 -4.11 -11.98 -13.15
CA ALA A 48 -3.20 -12.38 -12.07
C ALA A 48 -2.98 -11.26 -11.03
N VAL A 49 -2.88 -10.00 -11.48
CA VAL A 49 -2.79 -8.84 -10.57
C VAL A 49 -4.08 -8.67 -9.76
N LEU A 50 -5.24 -8.88 -10.37
CA LEU A 50 -6.54 -8.79 -9.72
C LEU A 50 -6.71 -9.90 -8.67
N GLU A 51 -6.36 -11.14 -9.01
CA GLU A 51 -6.35 -12.29 -8.09
C GLU A 51 -5.45 -12.04 -6.89
N LYS A 52 -4.20 -11.63 -7.10
CA LYS A 52 -3.26 -11.28 -6.01
C LYS A 52 -3.86 -10.21 -5.08
N ARG A 53 -4.54 -9.21 -5.63
CA ARG A 53 -5.20 -8.14 -4.85
C ARG A 53 -6.40 -8.62 -4.07
N LEU A 54 -7.16 -9.58 -4.58
CA LEU A 54 -8.29 -10.21 -3.89
C LEU A 54 -7.84 -11.22 -2.84
N ALA A 55 -6.68 -11.85 -3.02
CA ALA A 55 -6.09 -12.75 -2.02
C ALA A 55 -5.62 -11.98 -0.79
N ILE A 56 -5.06 -10.78 -0.95
CA ILE A 56 -4.53 -9.98 0.17
C ILE A 56 -5.51 -9.83 1.35
N PRO A 57 -6.78 -9.41 1.16
CA PRO A 57 -7.75 -9.32 2.25
C PRO A 57 -8.00 -10.64 2.97
N ILE A 58 -8.02 -11.77 2.25
CA ILE A 58 -8.23 -13.10 2.80
C ILE A 58 -7.03 -13.47 3.69
N LEU A 59 -5.81 -13.35 3.16
CA LEU A 59 -4.58 -13.66 3.90
C LEU A 59 -4.38 -12.73 5.11
N LEU A 60 -4.81 -11.47 5.00
CA LEU A 60 -4.81 -10.53 6.13
C LEU A 60 -5.84 -10.92 7.20
N ALA A 61 -7.00 -11.44 6.82
CA ALA A 61 -8.01 -11.94 7.76
C ALA A 61 -7.55 -13.21 8.48
N GLU A 62 -6.76 -14.04 7.82
CA GLU A 62 -6.07 -15.21 8.39
C GLU A 62 -4.89 -14.83 9.32
N GLY A 63 -4.57 -13.54 9.44
CA GLY A 63 -3.56 -13.04 10.38
C GLY A 63 -2.13 -13.07 9.85
N MET A 64 -1.91 -13.33 8.56
CA MET A 64 -0.56 -13.34 7.98
C MET A 64 0.09 -11.96 8.03
N SER A 65 1.40 -11.97 8.24
CA SER A 65 2.21 -10.75 8.20
C SER A 65 2.42 -10.27 6.76
N TYR A 66 2.73 -8.98 6.58
CA TYR A 66 3.05 -8.40 5.27
C TYR A 66 4.17 -9.16 4.53
N ARG A 67 5.16 -9.66 5.28
CA ARG A 67 6.31 -10.35 4.71
C ARG A 67 5.92 -11.74 4.19
N GLU A 68 5.06 -12.45 4.91
CA GLU A 68 4.54 -13.75 4.50
C GLU A 68 3.66 -13.61 3.27
N ILE A 69 2.72 -12.66 3.28
CA ILE A 69 1.87 -12.35 2.12
C ILE A 69 2.73 -12.05 0.89
N GLY A 70 3.74 -11.18 1.04
CA GLY A 70 4.64 -10.84 -0.06
C GLY A 70 5.39 -12.04 -0.63
N ARG A 71 5.74 -13.04 0.20
CA ARG A 71 6.40 -14.28 -0.23
C ARG A 71 5.44 -15.26 -0.90
N THR A 72 4.21 -15.38 -0.40
CA THR A 72 3.24 -16.38 -0.87
C THR A 72 2.66 -16.02 -2.23
N ILE A 73 2.28 -14.75 -2.43
CA ILE A 73 1.58 -14.31 -3.64
C ILE A 73 2.43 -13.38 -4.52
N ASP A 74 3.71 -13.20 -4.18
CA ASP A 74 4.63 -12.31 -4.91
C ASP A 74 4.00 -10.92 -5.14
N ALA A 75 3.68 -10.26 -4.03
CA ALA A 75 3.08 -8.93 -4.00
C ALA A 75 3.99 -7.97 -3.25
N SER A 76 4.20 -6.77 -3.80
CA SER A 76 5.00 -5.74 -3.14
C SER A 76 4.33 -5.26 -1.85
N SER A 77 5.14 -4.88 -0.85
CA SER A 77 4.66 -4.29 0.41
C SER A 77 3.70 -3.12 0.18
N ASP A 78 3.95 -2.31 -0.84
CA ASP A 78 3.13 -1.16 -1.21
C ASP A 78 1.74 -1.59 -1.70
N THR A 79 1.65 -2.68 -2.45
CA THR A 79 0.38 -3.24 -2.90
C THR A 79 -0.43 -3.75 -1.71
N ILE A 80 0.21 -4.48 -0.80
CA ILE A 80 -0.46 -5.01 0.39
C ILE A 80 -0.94 -3.87 1.30
N SER A 81 -0.11 -2.84 1.50
CA SER A 81 -0.47 -1.63 2.23
C SER A 81 -1.64 -0.88 1.57
N PHE A 82 -1.61 -0.71 0.24
CA PHE A 82 -2.68 -0.09 -0.52
C PHE A 82 -4.01 -0.83 -0.33
N VAL A 83 -4.01 -2.15 -0.49
CA VAL A 83 -5.22 -2.97 -0.37
C VAL A 83 -5.75 -2.92 1.07
N LYS A 84 -4.89 -3.10 2.08
CA LYS A 84 -5.29 -2.99 3.48
C LYS A 84 -5.91 -1.63 3.81
N HIS A 85 -5.35 -0.54 3.30
CA HIS A 85 -5.78 0.80 3.67
C HIS A 85 -6.93 1.36 2.83
N ARG A 86 -7.08 0.95 1.57
CA ARG A 86 -8.11 1.48 0.67
C ARG A 86 -9.27 0.53 0.40
N LEU A 87 -9.03 -0.77 0.51
CA LEU A 87 -10.01 -1.79 0.16
C LEU A 87 -10.66 -2.39 1.42
N VAL A 88 -9.86 -2.62 2.47
CA VAL A 88 -10.32 -3.30 3.70
C VAL A 88 -10.70 -2.32 4.82
N ARG A 89 -10.02 -1.18 4.95
CA ARG A 89 -10.30 -0.23 6.04
C ARG A 89 -11.46 0.71 5.72
N MET A 90 -12.47 0.74 6.60
CA MET A 90 -13.45 1.83 6.72
C MET A 90 -12.75 3.20 6.83
N PRO A 91 -13.40 4.30 6.41
CA PRO A 91 -12.83 5.65 6.47
C PRO A 91 -12.30 5.91 7.88
N ARG A 92 -11.01 6.26 7.97
CA ARG A 92 -10.40 6.65 9.25
C ARG A 92 -11.20 7.83 9.80
N THR A 93 -11.79 7.68 10.99
CA THR A 93 -12.18 8.84 11.78
C THR A 93 -10.93 9.69 11.96
N PRO A 94 -10.97 11.00 11.65
CA PRO A 94 -9.82 11.85 11.82
C PRO A 94 -9.37 11.73 13.28
N ARG A 95 -8.08 11.44 13.49
CA ARG A 95 -7.50 11.51 14.84
C ARG A 95 -7.80 12.92 15.35
N ARG A 96 -8.61 13.02 16.41
CA ARG A 96 -8.72 14.25 17.17
C ARG A 96 -7.31 14.55 17.66
N TYR A 97 -6.65 15.52 17.04
CA TYR A 97 -5.43 16.08 17.58
C TYR A 97 -5.82 16.65 18.94
N THR A 98 -5.38 16.00 20.02
CA THR A 98 -5.29 16.71 21.28
C THR A 98 -4.38 17.90 21.02
N PRO A 99 -4.83 19.15 21.29
CA PRO A 99 -3.94 20.29 21.20
C PRO A 99 -2.75 19.93 22.08
N LEU A 100 -1.56 20.00 21.48
CA LEU A 100 -0.29 19.67 22.13
C LEU A 100 -0.35 20.24 23.55
N ARG A 101 -0.34 19.35 24.55
CA ARG A 101 -0.07 19.72 25.93
C ARG A 101 1.16 20.62 25.88
N THR A 102 0.96 21.87 26.29
CA THR A 102 1.90 22.92 26.66
C THR A 102 3.32 22.83 26.08
N PRO A 103 3.86 23.93 25.52
CA PRO A 103 5.20 23.92 24.95
C PRO A 103 6.17 23.37 26.01
N HIS A 104 6.71 22.19 25.75
CA HIS A 104 7.70 21.57 26.62
C HIS A 104 8.82 22.59 26.71
N LYS A 105 8.91 23.26 27.86
CA LYS A 105 9.92 24.28 28.15
C LYS A 105 11.25 23.63 27.78
N LYS A 106 11.85 24.06 26.67
CA LYS A 106 13.15 23.56 26.22
C LYS A 106 14.07 23.82 27.40
N ARG A 107 14.41 22.77 28.17
CA ARG A 107 15.56 22.86 29.05
C ARG A 107 16.69 23.24 28.12
N ASN A 108 17.34 24.37 28.39
CA ASN A 108 18.54 24.79 27.71
C ASN A 108 19.58 23.69 27.93
N ILE A 109 19.53 22.65 27.09
CA ILE A 109 20.66 21.78 26.85
C ILE A 109 21.61 22.74 26.15
N LEU A 110 22.62 23.21 26.90
CA LEU A 110 23.77 23.89 26.33
C LEU A 110 24.21 23.05 25.14
N LEU A 111 23.96 23.55 23.92
CA LEU A 111 24.50 22.95 22.72
C LEU A 111 26.01 23.04 22.87
N SER A 112 26.62 21.95 23.33
CA SER A 112 28.03 21.73 23.05
C SER A 112 28.16 21.81 21.52
N PRO A 113 29.08 22.62 20.98
CA PRO A 113 29.22 22.77 19.54
C PRO A 113 29.41 21.38 18.93
N PRO A 114 28.83 21.11 17.75
CA PRO A 114 29.09 19.84 17.06
C PRO A 114 30.59 19.75 16.84
N HIS A 115 31.24 18.86 17.59
CA HIS A 115 32.68 18.67 17.52
C HIS A 115 32.98 18.17 16.10
N MET A 116 33.41 19.08 15.23
CA MET A 116 33.78 18.75 13.87
C MET A 116 34.85 17.64 13.90
N GLY A 117 34.46 16.45 13.43
CA GLY A 117 35.27 15.65 12.50
C GLY A 117 36.59 15.05 12.94
N ARG A 118 36.94 14.90 14.24
CA ARG A 118 38.21 14.24 14.64
C ARG A 118 38.15 13.33 15.88
N GLY A 119 37.00 12.68 16.12
CA GLY A 119 36.78 11.87 17.32
C GLY A 119 36.98 10.36 17.19
N ARG A 120 37.10 9.80 15.97
CA ARG A 120 37.00 8.34 15.75
C ARG A 120 38.32 7.57 15.61
N TRP A 121 39.46 8.26 15.64
CA TRP A 121 40.79 7.65 15.38
C TRP A 121 41.77 7.74 16.56
N ARG A 122 41.34 8.17 17.75
CA ARG A 122 42.27 8.34 18.89
C ARG A 122 42.97 7.05 19.32
N TRP A 123 42.36 5.89 19.11
CA TRP A 123 42.95 4.58 19.44
C TRP A 123 44.14 4.17 18.54
N LEU A 124 44.32 4.78 17.37
CA LEU A 124 45.49 4.51 16.52
C LEU A 124 46.78 5.15 17.06
N ASN A 125 46.67 6.23 17.82
CA ASN A 125 47.84 6.94 18.36
C ASN A 125 48.42 6.28 19.62
N ASP A 126 47.69 5.35 20.23
CA ASP A 126 48.13 4.61 21.42
C ASP A 126 48.99 3.38 21.07
N LEU A 127 49.12 3.03 19.78
CA LEU A 127 49.93 1.89 19.31
C LEU A 127 51.37 2.28 18.91
N SER A 128 51.74 3.56 19.03
CA SER A 128 53.04 4.09 18.62
C SER A 128 53.88 4.64 19.79
N ARG A 129 53.76 4.07 20.99
CA ARG A 129 54.66 4.37 22.13
C ARG A 129 55.27 3.10 22.69
#